data_AF-A0A816RRL1-F1
#
_entry.id   AF-A0A816RRL1-F1
#
_cell.length_a   1.000
_cell.length_b   1.000
_cell.length_c   1.000
_cell.angle_alpha   90.00
_cell.angle_beta   90.00
_cell.angle_gamma   90.00
#
_symmetry.space_group_name_H-M   'P 1'
#
loop_
_entity.id
_entity.type
_entity.pdbx_description
1 polymer ?
#
loop_
_entity_poly.entity_id
_entity_poly.type
_entity_poly.pdbx_seq_one_letter_code
_entity_poly.pdbx_strand_id
1 'polypeptide(L)'
;MSLKQFENTIGKKETKGKEKDASSNIVIRDQNIETVDNFNYLGCNIANDQTQAKEIEVRIGKAYNAFNSLRRIVWYRKCISIQAKVRIFKACILPVLLYGSEIWCLKAVEEQRLNTFYMKCLRTLLGVGRGGRMRNDLILELSGQPSLEKILRRNRLMWFGHVNRMDNEEDRPMLPEKVLFSSFTDAKRPPHGVKLRWKDKIAKDLTVCEIKNWRREVQDKEMWRKTINKEVKSTTVRSDAAHVMHEHKERAKKRRTDERLLDYNKKMNTPPSTTTVINVDATCSICGRTFKSKRGMNIHKRVCIQKQSTNASIDTKTNEMHQLTTASTSNKNTTTKNIKIIDLLIKKDKNQYVCPNSMCQKILKAQGATMHVKPCAKAWLIEQGVQI
;
A
#
# COMPACT_ATOMS: atom_id res chain seq x y z
N MET A 1 32.83 -14.93 18.92
CA MET A 1 31.93 -14.56 20.05
C MET A 1 30.84 -15.61 20.11
N SER A 2 30.80 -16.40 21.18
CA SER A 2 29.82 -17.48 21.34
C SER A 2 28.48 -16.91 21.84
N LEU A 3 27.36 -17.51 21.41
CA LEU A 3 26.00 -17.13 21.81
C LEU A 3 25.79 -17.05 23.34
N LYS A 4 26.63 -17.75 24.11
CA LYS A 4 26.60 -17.76 25.58
C LYS A 4 26.94 -16.40 26.22
N GLN A 5 27.68 -15.52 25.53
CA GLN A 5 27.97 -14.17 26.04
C GLN A 5 26.78 -13.20 25.88
N PHE A 6 25.80 -13.52 25.03
CA PHE A 6 24.62 -12.67 24.80
C PHE A 6 23.48 -12.97 25.79
N GLU A 7 23.48 -14.15 26.40
CA GLU A 7 22.44 -14.58 27.36
C GLU A 7 22.59 -13.92 28.74
N ASN A 8 23.80 -13.49 29.11
CA ASN A 8 24.09 -12.96 30.46
C ASN A 8 23.66 -11.50 30.70
N THR A 9 23.11 -10.78 29.72
CA THR A 9 22.65 -9.39 29.89
C THR A 9 21.13 -9.24 29.99
N ILE A 10 20.34 -10.30 29.82
CA ILE A 10 18.87 -10.22 29.90
C ILE A 10 18.42 -10.68 31.29
N GLY A 11 18.47 -9.76 32.26
CA GLY A 11 17.85 -9.95 33.56
C GLY A 11 16.34 -10.13 33.41
N LYS A 12 15.82 -11.26 33.92
CA LYS A 12 14.39 -11.54 34.06
C LYS A 12 13.71 -10.43 34.89
N LYS A 13 12.77 -9.70 34.31
CA LYS A 13 11.66 -9.09 35.03
C LYS A 13 10.36 -9.32 34.25
N GLU A 14 9.47 -10.11 34.84
CA GLU A 14 8.08 -10.22 34.44
C GLU A 14 7.33 -8.99 34.95
N THR A 15 6.63 -8.27 34.07
CA THR A 15 5.52 -7.41 34.44
C THR A 15 4.42 -7.46 33.37
N LYS A 16 3.21 -7.83 33.80
CA LYS A 16 1.97 -7.74 33.03
C LYS A 16 1.55 -6.26 32.95
N GLY A 17 1.52 -5.68 31.76
CA GLY A 17 0.96 -4.35 31.52
C GLY A 17 1.44 -3.78 30.19
N LYS A 18 0.58 -3.06 29.46
CA LYS A 18 0.94 -2.38 28.20
C LYS A 18 2.05 -1.36 28.46
N GLU A 19 3.29 -1.69 28.15
CA GLU A 19 4.42 -0.76 28.17
C GLU A 19 4.60 -0.11 26.80
N LYS A 20 4.68 1.23 26.80
CA LYS A 20 5.38 1.98 25.75
C LYS A 20 6.87 1.73 25.96
N ASP A 21 7.56 1.37 24.88
CA ASP A 21 8.94 0.89 24.84
C ASP A 21 9.89 1.61 25.80
N ALA A 22 10.43 0.88 26.78
CA ALA A 22 11.69 1.21 27.41
C ALA A 22 12.78 1.04 26.35
N SER A 23 13.47 2.13 26.00
CA SER A 23 14.67 2.09 25.16
C SER A 23 15.67 1.12 25.79
N SER A 24 15.79 -0.07 25.21
CA SER A 24 16.75 -1.06 25.68
C SER A 24 18.14 -0.54 25.32
N ASN A 25 18.85 0.03 26.30
CA ASN A 25 20.22 0.51 26.11
C ASN A 25 21.15 -0.69 25.92
N ILE A 26 21.44 -1.03 24.67
CA ILE A 26 22.38 -2.09 24.31
C ILE A 26 23.77 -1.46 24.25
N VAL A 27 24.63 -1.84 25.20
CA VAL A 27 26.03 -1.39 25.24
C VAL A 27 26.93 -2.50 24.73
N ILE A 28 27.74 -2.22 23.70
CA ILE A 28 28.76 -3.14 23.19
C ILE A 28 30.12 -2.42 23.28
N ARG A 29 31.08 -3.02 24.01
CA ARG A 29 32.43 -2.44 24.21
C ARG A 29 32.37 -0.99 24.71
N ASP A 30 31.53 -0.76 25.72
CA ASP A 30 31.32 0.56 26.35
C ASP A 30 30.76 1.65 25.41
N GLN A 31 30.27 1.25 24.23
CA GLN A 31 29.55 2.13 23.31
C GLN A 31 28.06 1.81 23.31
N ASN A 32 27.22 2.82 23.53
CA ASN A 32 25.77 2.67 23.41
C ASN A 32 25.38 2.57 21.93
N ILE A 33 24.62 1.55 21.57
CA ILE A 33 24.14 1.35 20.20
C ILE A 33 22.87 2.15 19.99
N GLU A 34 22.89 3.02 18.98
CA GLU A 34 21.71 3.78 18.57
C GLU A 34 20.59 2.84 18.13
N THR A 35 19.41 3.03 18.72
CA THR A 35 18.19 2.35 18.28
C THR A 35 17.56 3.15 17.16
N VAL A 36 17.47 2.58 15.97
CA VAL A 36 16.88 3.20 14.79
C VAL A 36 15.65 2.43 14.31
N ASP A 37 14.65 3.15 13.79
CA ASP A 37 13.44 2.52 13.23
C ASP A 37 13.69 1.75 11.93
N ASN A 38 14.67 2.20 11.15
CA ASN A 38 15.05 1.61 9.88
C ASN A 38 16.58 1.55 9.77
N PHE A 39 17.10 0.35 9.57
CA PHE A 39 18.53 0.12 9.39
C PHE A 39 18.81 -0.47 8.02
N ASN A 40 19.74 0.13 7.27
CA ASN A 40 20.16 -0.39 5.98
C ASN A 40 21.38 -1.30 6.16
N TYR A 41 21.17 -2.61 6.01
CA TYR A 41 22.22 -3.61 6.10
C TYR A 41 22.44 -4.28 4.74
N LEU A 42 23.67 -4.18 4.21
CA LEU A 42 24.04 -4.76 2.90
C LEU A 42 23.07 -4.39 1.77
N GLY A 43 22.53 -3.17 1.84
CA GLY A 43 21.57 -2.64 0.89
C GLY A 43 20.12 -3.05 1.12
N CYS A 44 19.79 -3.88 2.12
CA CYS A 44 18.44 -4.25 2.56
C CYS A 44 18.00 -3.42 3.76
N ASN A 45 16.78 -2.91 3.73
CA ASN A 45 16.19 -2.16 4.83
C ASN A 45 15.49 -3.09 5.83
N ILE A 46 15.98 -3.09 7.05
CA ILE A 46 15.40 -3.80 8.20
C ILE A 46 14.62 -2.78 9.03
N ALA A 47 13.31 -2.98 9.16
CA ALA A 47 12.43 -2.12 9.92
C ALA A 47 12.16 -2.70 11.32
N ASN A 48 12.08 -1.83 12.33
CA ASN A 48 11.76 -2.21 13.71
C ASN A 48 10.38 -2.89 13.82
N ASP A 49 9.42 -2.46 13.00
CA ASP A 49 8.08 -3.04 12.95
C ASP A 49 8.00 -4.42 12.26
N GLN A 50 9.15 -4.99 11.85
CA GLN A 50 9.28 -6.26 11.14
C GLN A 50 8.49 -6.31 9.82
N THR A 51 8.14 -5.17 9.23
CA THR A 51 7.48 -5.11 7.93
C THR A 51 8.49 -4.95 6.80
N GLN A 52 8.08 -5.34 5.60
CA GLN A 52 8.89 -5.21 4.39
C GLN A 52 8.45 -4.02 3.53
N ALA A 53 7.50 -3.22 4.02
CA ALA A 53 6.93 -2.11 3.27
C ALA A 53 8.00 -1.11 2.82
N LYS A 54 8.92 -0.74 3.72
CA LYS A 54 10.00 0.20 3.40
C LYS A 54 11.01 -0.38 2.41
N GLU A 55 11.39 -1.64 2.59
CA GLU A 55 12.28 -2.34 1.65
C GLU A 55 11.68 -2.38 0.24
N ILE A 56 10.40 -2.74 0.12
CA ILE A 56 9.69 -2.75 -1.17
C ILE A 56 9.64 -1.36 -1.81
N GLU A 57 9.38 -0.32 -1.03
CA GLU A 57 9.38 1.06 -1.51
C GLU A 57 10.76 1.46 -2.07
N VAL A 58 11.84 1.14 -1.34
CA VAL A 58 13.21 1.43 -1.75
C VAL A 58 13.56 0.67 -3.04
N ARG A 59 13.19 -0.62 -3.15
CA ARG A 59 13.44 -1.42 -4.37
C ARG A 59 12.69 -0.90 -5.58
N ILE A 60 11.42 -0.55 -5.42
CA ILE A 60 10.63 0.07 -6.48
C ILE A 60 11.26 1.41 -6.90
N GLY A 61 11.70 2.24 -5.94
CA GLY A 61 12.36 3.51 -6.22
C GLY A 61 13.64 3.34 -7.03
N LYS A 62 14.54 2.44 -6.59
CA LYS A 62 15.80 2.13 -7.29
C LYS A 62 15.54 1.58 -8.70
N ALA A 63 14.64 0.61 -8.83
CA ALA A 63 14.29 0.03 -10.12
C ALA A 63 13.59 1.04 -11.04
N TYR A 64 12.76 1.94 -10.49
CA TYR A 64 12.11 3.00 -11.25
C TYR A 64 13.12 4.00 -11.82
N ASN A 65 14.13 4.38 -11.04
CA ASN A 65 15.19 5.27 -11.50
C ASN A 65 16.03 4.62 -12.60
N ALA A 66 16.44 3.36 -12.41
CA ALA A 66 17.15 2.58 -13.43
C ALA A 66 16.29 2.38 -14.69
N PHE A 67 14.98 2.17 -14.55
CA PHE A 67 14.08 2.04 -15.69
C PHE A 67 13.94 3.36 -16.44
N ASN A 68 13.86 4.49 -15.74
CA ASN A 68 13.69 5.79 -16.37
C ASN A 68 14.94 6.29 -17.09
N SER A 69 16.15 5.96 -16.62
CA SER A 69 17.39 6.34 -17.31
C SER A 69 17.45 5.75 -18.73
N LEU A 70 16.91 4.53 -18.91
CA LEU A 70 16.84 3.84 -20.20
C LEU A 70 15.63 4.23 -21.06
N ARG A 71 14.77 5.14 -20.60
CA ARG A 71 13.45 5.36 -21.21
C ARG A 71 13.49 5.92 -22.62
N ARG A 72 14.27 6.97 -22.85
CA ARG A 72 14.40 7.58 -24.19
C ARG A 72 15.31 6.79 -25.10
N ILE A 73 16.34 6.16 -24.53
CA ILE A 73 17.42 5.48 -25.26
C ILE A 73 16.98 4.10 -25.73
N VAL A 74 16.22 3.37 -24.90
CA VAL A 74 15.84 1.98 -25.17
C VAL A 74 14.32 1.85 -25.34
N TRP A 75 13.53 2.19 -24.32
CA TRP A 75 12.11 1.82 -24.29
C TRP A 75 11.27 2.48 -25.39
N TYR A 76 11.54 3.76 -25.68
CA TYR A 76 10.78 4.53 -26.66
C TYR A 76 11.32 4.45 -28.10
N ARG A 77 12.49 3.82 -28.31
CA ARG A 77 13.02 3.62 -29.66
C ARG A 77 12.24 2.53 -30.38
N LYS A 78 11.79 2.83 -31.60
CA LYS A 78 11.03 1.89 -32.44
C LYS A 78 11.94 0.88 -33.16
N CYS A 79 13.20 1.25 -33.41
CA CYS A 79 14.20 0.38 -34.05
C CYS A 79 14.66 -0.79 -33.17
N ILE A 80 14.45 -0.72 -31.85
CA ILE A 80 14.81 -1.80 -30.92
C ILE A 80 13.64 -2.76 -30.80
N SER A 81 13.88 -4.04 -31.07
CA SER A 81 12.85 -5.09 -30.96
C SER A 81 12.34 -5.25 -29.53
N ILE A 82 11.10 -5.73 -29.39
CA ILE A 82 10.48 -5.99 -28.08
C ILE A 82 11.31 -7.02 -27.31
N GLN A 83 11.82 -8.06 -27.99
CA GLN A 83 12.62 -9.12 -27.40
C GLN A 83 13.93 -8.57 -26.84
N ALA A 84 14.61 -7.66 -27.55
CA ALA A 84 15.80 -6.97 -27.04
C ALA A 84 15.48 -6.12 -25.80
N LYS A 85 14.37 -5.36 -25.83
CA LYS A 85 13.91 -4.58 -24.67
C LYS A 85 13.64 -5.46 -23.45
N VAL A 86 12.98 -6.60 -23.65
CA VAL A 86 12.70 -7.59 -22.60
C VAL A 86 14.01 -8.16 -22.03
N ARG A 87 15.00 -8.49 -22.88
CA ARG A 87 16.32 -8.94 -22.43
C ARG A 87 17.02 -7.91 -21.55
N ILE A 88 17.03 -6.64 -21.96
CA ILE A 88 17.63 -5.54 -21.19
C ILE A 88 16.88 -5.35 -19.86
N PHE A 89 15.54 -5.39 -19.88
CA PHE A 89 14.73 -5.31 -18.67
C PHE A 89 15.07 -6.42 -17.67
N LYS A 90 15.17 -7.67 -18.13
CA LYS A 90 15.56 -8.81 -17.30
C LYS A 90 16.97 -8.71 -16.73
N ALA A 91 17.90 -8.10 -17.48
CA ALA A 91 19.30 -7.98 -17.08
C ALA A 91 19.55 -6.80 -16.13
N CYS A 92 18.93 -5.65 -16.40
CA CYS A 92 19.26 -4.39 -15.72
C CYS A 92 18.26 -3.98 -14.65
N ILE A 93 16.97 -4.30 -14.83
CA ILE A 93 15.88 -3.74 -14.01
C ILE A 93 15.36 -4.77 -13.02
N LEU A 94 15.10 -5.99 -13.51
CA LEU A 94 14.54 -7.06 -12.70
C LEU A 94 15.42 -7.43 -11.49
N PRO A 95 16.77 -7.50 -11.60
CA PRO A 95 17.62 -7.78 -10.44
C PRO A 95 17.59 -6.66 -9.40
N VAL A 96 17.51 -5.40 -9.83
CA VAL A 96 17.39 -4.24 -8.91
C VAL A 96 16.07 -4.28 -8.15
N LEU A 97 14.98 -4.64 -8.85
CA LEU A 97 13.65 -4.75 -8.26
C LEU A 97 13.53 -5.91 -7.27
N LEU A 98 14.20 -7.03 -7.54
CA LEU A 98 14.01 -8.30 -6.83
C LEU A 98 15.15 -8.67 -5.87
N TYR A 99 16.10 -7.76 -5.65
CA TYR A 99 17.17 -8.01 -4.70
C TYR A 99 16.62 -8.26 -3.29
N GLY A 100 16.99 -9.39 -2.68
CA GLY A 100 16.51 -9.81 -1.36
C GLY A 100 15.14 -10.50 -1.37
N SER A 101 14.55 -10.72 -2.55
CA SER A 101 13.24 -11.37 -2.66
C SER A 101 13.18 -12.81 -2.16
N GLU A 102 14.34 -13.45 -2.00
CA GLU A 102 14.52 -14.79 -1.44
C GLU A 102 13.98 -14.90 0.00
N ILE A 103 14.04 -13.80 0.76
CA ILE A 103 13.66 -13.77 2.18
C ILE A 103 12.37 -12.97 2.43
N TRP A 104 11.70 -12.51 1.37
CA TRP A 104 10.51 -11.68 1.51
C TRP A 104 9.26 -12.47 1.94
N CYS A 105 8.56 -11.96 2.95
CA CYS A 105 7.28 -12.40 3.50
C CYS A 105 6.21 -11.34 3.23
N LEU A 106 5.97 -11.05 1.96
CA LEU A 106 5.12 -9.94 1.54
C LEU A 106 3.66 -10.11 1.94
N LYS A 107 3.05 -9.01 2.36
CA LYS A 107 1.59 -8.85 2.43
C LYS A 107 1.02 -8.64 1.03
N ALA A 108 -0.27 -8.93 0.86
CA ALA A 108 -0.96 -8.76 -0.42
C ALA A 108 -0.83 -7.33 -1.00
N VAL A 109 -0.85 -6.31 -0.13
CA VAL A 109 -0.68 -4.90 -0.55
C VAL A 109 0.72 -4.64 -1.10
N GLU A 110 1.76 -5.19 -0.48
CA GLU A 110 3.16 -5.03 -0.89
C GLU A 110 3.43 -5.78 -2.21
N GLU A 111 2.92 -7.00 -2.32
CA GLU A 111 2.98 -7.80 -3.55
C GLU A 111 2.25 -7.10 -4.71
N GLN A 112 1.08 -6.50 -4.45
CA GLN A 112 0.35 -5.72 -5.44
C GLN A 112 1.12 -4.46 -5.89
N ARG A 113 1.84 -3.78 -4.98
CA ARG A 113 2.68 -2.62 -5.32
C ARG A 113 3.81 -3.03 -6.26
N LEU A 114 4.52 -4.12 -5.97
CA LEU A 114 5.55 -4.65 -6.86
C LEU A 114 4.96 -5.06 -8.22
N ASN A 115 3.84 -5.79 -8.22
CA ASN A 115 3.19 -6.26 -9.44
C ASN A 115 2.74 -5.09 -10.32
N THR A 116 2.23 -4.01 -9.71
CA THR A 116 1.85 -2.79 -10.42
C THR A 116 3.04 -2.16 -11.13
N PHE A 117 4.19 -2.06 -10.45
CA PHE A 117 5.42 -1.56 -11.06
C PHE A 117 5.94 -2.48 -12.18
N TYR A 118 5.95 -3.78 -11.94
CA TYR A 118 6.36 -4.79 -12.92
C TYR A 118 5.51 -4.73 -14.20
N MET A 119 4.18 -4.72 -14.06
CA MET A 119 3.25 -4.59 -15.20
C MET A 119 3.40 -3.26 -15.92
N LYS A 120 3.64 -2.15 -15.20
CA LYS A 120 3.92 -0.85 -15.80
C LYS A 120 5.18 -0.88 -16.68
N CYS A 121 6.24 -1.57 -16.23
CA CYS A 121 7.44 -1.76 -17.02
C CYS A 121 7.13 -2.55 -18.29
N LEU A 122 6.53 -3.74 -18.17
CA LEU A 122 6.21 -4.60 -19.33
C LEU A 122 5.33 -3.89 -20.37
N ARG A 123 4.29 -3.17 -19.93
CA ARG A 123 3.45 -2.36 -20.81
C ARG A 123 4.26 -1.32 -21.58
N THR A 124 5.22 -0.68 -20.92
CA THR A 124 6.10 0.30 -21.56
C THR A 124 7.00 -0.36 -22.60
N LEU A 125 7.55 -1.56 -22.34
CA LEU A 125 8.36 -2.31 -23.30
C LEU A 125 7.56 -2.68 -24.56
N LEU A 126 6.29 -3.06 -24.39
CA LEU A 126 5.36 -3.36 -25.48
C LEU A 126 4.82 -2.11 -26.19
N GLY A 127 5.12 -0.91 -25.69
CA GLY A 127 4.60 0.35 -26.25
C GLY A 127 3.11 0.58 -25.99
N VAL A 128 2.57 -0.03 -24.93
CA VAL A 128 1.18 0.09 -24.51
C VAL A 128 1.04 1.29 -23.59
N GLY A 129 0.37 2.34 -24.08
CA GLY A 129 0.12 3.56 -23.31
C GLY A 129 -0.82 3.37 -22.11
N ARG A 130 -0.99 4.43 -21.32
CA ARG A 130 -1.85 4.44 -20.12
C ARG A 130 -3.34 4.16 -20.43
N GLY A 131 -3.82 4.58 -21.60
CA GLY A 131 -5.18 4.30 -22.09
C GLY A 131 -5.35 2.97 -22.84
N GLY A 132 -4.29 2.16 -22.96
CA GLY A 132 -4.37 0.85 -23.61
C GLY A 132 -5.12 -0.16 -22.73
N ARG A 133 -6.36 -0.50 -23.06
CA ARG A 133 -7.11 -1.53 -22.33
C ARG A 133 -6.64 -2.91 -22.80
N MET A 134 -5.61 -3.43 -22.14
CA MET A 134 -5.05 -4.77 -22.34
C MET A 134 -4.99 -5.45 -20.98
N ARG A 135 -5.45 -6.70 -20.94
CA ARG A 135 -5.40 -7.53 -19.74
C ARG A 135 -3.94 -7.88 -19.39
N ASN A 136 -3.67 -8.08 -18.10
CA ASN A 136 -2.31 -8.32 -17.60
C ASN A 136 -1.75 -9.69 -18.02
N ASP A 137 -2.58 -10.72 -18.14
CA ASP A 137 -2.24 -12.03 -18.68
C ASP A 137 -1.71 -11.93 -20.12
N LEU A 138 -2.40 -11.20 -20.99
CA LEU A 138 -1.95 -10.98 -22.37
C LEU A 138 -0.62 -10.22 -22.42
N ILE A 139 -0.39 -9.27 -21.50
CA ILE A 139 0.90 -8.56 -21.40
C ILE A 139 2.04 -9.52 -21.04
N LEU A 140 1.80 -10.46 -20.13
CA LEU A 140 2.77 -11.49 -19.77
C LEU A 140 3.07 -12.42 -20.95
N GLU A 141 2.03 -12.90 -21.66
CA GLU A 141 2.16 -13.73 -22.86
C GLU A 141 2.98 -13.04 -23.95
N LEU A 142 2.64 -11.79 -24.28
CA LEU A 142 3.32 -11.03 -25.34
C LEU A 142 4.76 -10.68 -25.00
N SER A 143 5.08 -10.52 -23.71
CA SER A 143 6.45 -10.27 -23.25
C SER A 143 7.24 -11.56 -23.00
N GLY A 144 6.59 -12.74 -23.07
CA GLY A 144 7.16 -14.02 -22.69
C GLY A 144 7.64 -14.06 -21.24
N GLN A 145 7.09 -13.20 -20.38
CA GLN A 145 7.51 -13.10 -18.99
C GLN A 145 6.56 -13.86 -18.07
N PRO A 146 7.08 -14.55 -17.04
CA PRO A 146 6.26 -15.12 -15.99
C PRO A 146 5.60 -14.01 -15.16
N SER A 147 4.52 -14.35 -14.45
CA SER A 147 3.96 -13.45 -13.45
C SER A 147 4.99 -13.16 -12.35
N LEU A 148 4.92 -11.97 -11.76
CA LEU A 148 5.84 -11.59 -10.69
C LEU A 148 5.80 -12.58 -9.51
N GLU A 149 4.61 -13.03 -9.15
CA GLU A 149 4.40 -14.02 -8.10
C GLU A 149 5.21 -15.30 -8.33
N LYS A 150 5.20 -15.83 -9.57
CA LYS A 150 6.00 -17.01 -9.93
C LYS A 150 7.50 -16.75 -9.78
N ILE A 151 7.98 -15.55 -10.13
CA ILE A 151 9.40 -15.19 -9.96
C ILE A 151 9.75 -15.14 -8.47
N LEU A 152 8.94 -14.46 -7.66
CA LEU A 152 9.15 -14.34 -6.21
C LEU A 152 9.15 -15.72 -5.54
N ARG A 153 8.17 -16.57 -5.89
CA ARG A 153 8.08 -17.96 -5.42
C ARG A 153 9.34 -18.75 -5.75
N ARG A 154 9.75 -18.71 -7.02
CA ARG A 154 10.96 -19.38 -7.49
C ARG A 154 12.20 -18.91 -6.72
N ASN A 155 12.38 -17.61 -6.49
CA ASN A 155 13.52 -17.10 -5.73
C ASN A 155 13.52 -17.62 -4.27
N ARG A 156 12.37 -17.61 -3.60
CA ARG A 156 12.22 -18.16 -2.24
C ARG A 156 12.51 -19.66 -2.19
N LEU A 157 11.97 -20.45 -3.12
CA LEU A 157 12.17 -21.90 -3.16
C LEU A 157 13.61 -22.29 -3.56
N MET A 158 14.26 -21.49 -4.42
CA MET A 158 15.68 -21.67 -4.73
C MET A 158 16.54 -21.46 -3.48
N TRP A 159 16.28 -20.40 -2.72
CA TRP A 159 16.97 -20.13 -1.45
C TRP A 159 16.67 -21.20 -0.40
N PHE A 160 15.41 -21.61 -0.26
CA PHE A 160 15.01 -22.71 0.61
C PHE A 160 15.78 -24.00 0.33
N GLY A 161 15.89 -24.40 -0.94
CA GLY A 161 16.67 -25.58 -1.29
C GLY A 161 18.16 -25.41 -0.95
N HIS A 162 18.71 -24.20 -1.09
CA HIS A 162 20.10 -23.96 -0.70
C HIS A 162 20.30 -24.07 0.81
N VAL A 163 19.43 -23.45 1.63
CA VAL A 163 19.49 -23.53 3.09
C VAL A 163 19.44 -24.98 3.59
N ASN A 164 18.59 -25.83 3.00
CA ASN A 164 18.47 -27.24 3.39
C ASN A 164 19.64 -28.14 2.94
N ARG A 165 20.51 -27.65 2.05
CA ARG A 165 21.73 -28.35 1.60
C ARG A 165 22.99 -27.76 2.23
N MET A 166 22.86 -26.76 3.08
CA MET A 166 24.00 -26.24 3.83
C MET A 166 24.41 -27.26 4.89
N ASP A 167 25.71 -27.52 5.00
CA ASP A 167 26.22 -28.47 5.99
C ASP A 167 25.98 -27.97 7.41
N ASN A 168 25.38 -28.82 8.24
CA ASN A 168 25.11 -28.58 9.66
C ASN A 168 26.08 -29.37 10.52
N GLU A 169 27.37 -29.05 10.42
CA GLU A 169 28.37 -29.60 11.34
C GLU A 169 28.25 -28.92 12.71
N GLU A 170 28.45 -29.68 13.79
CA GLU A 170 28.28 -29.21 15.17
C GLU A 170 29.18 -28.00 15.49
N ASP A 171 30.36 -27.91 14.88
CA ASP A 171 31.33 -26.83 15.05
C ASP A 171 31.04 -25.57 14.20
N ARG A 172 30.10 -25.64 13.25
CA ARG A 172 29.67 -24.50 12.43
C ARG A 172 28.14 -24.44 12.32
N PRO A 173 27.43 -24.08 13.41
CA PRO A 173 25.98 -23.99 13.36
C PRO A 173 25.50 -22.95 12.34
N MET A 174 24.69 -23.40 11.39
CA MET A 174 24.10 -22.58 10.33
C MET A 174 23.13 -21.55 10.88
N LEU A 175 23.58 -20.29 10.96
CA LEU A 175 22.75 -19.16 11.37
C LEU A 175 21.48 -19.00 10.50
N PRO A 176 21.50 -19.17 9.16
CA PRO A 176 20.29 -19.00 8.35
C PRO A 176 19.20 -20.03 8.67
N GLU A 177 19.56 -21.31 8.80
CA GLU A 177 18.58 -22.35 9.14
C GLU A 177 17.99 -22.10 10.54
N LYS A 178 18.87 -21.84 11.53
CA LYS A 178 18.43 -21.52 12.88
C LYS A 178 17.50 -20.31 12.90
N VAL A 179 17.83 -19.21 12.24
CA VAL A 179 17.00 -17.99 12.21
C VAL A 179 15.67 -18.22 11.48
N LEU A 180 15.66 -18.95 10.36
CA LEU A 180 14.46 -19.11 9.53
C LEU A 180 13.47 -20.15 10.08
N PHE A 181 13.96 -21.16 10.79
CA PHE A 181 13.14 -22.27 11.28
C PHE A 181 12.91 -22.28 12.78
N SER A 182 13.73 -21.60 13.59
CA SER A 182 13.54 -21.51 15.04
C SER A 182 12.19 -20.90 15.42
N SER A 183 11.79 -21.20 16.65
CA SER A 183 10.65 -20.60 17.33
C SER A 183 11.01 -20.48 18.80
N PHE A 184 10.65 -19.36 19.42
CA PHE A 184 10.73 -19.19 20.86
C PHE A 184 9.85 -20.24 21.54
N THR A 185 10.43 -21.03 22.44
CA THR A 185 9.76 -22.11 23.18
C THR A 185 8.72 -21.56 24.15
N ASP A 186 8.93 -20.35 24.65
CA ASP A 186 8.22 -19.83 25.82
C ASP A 186 6.95 -19.03 25.45
N ALA A 187 6.68 -18.82 24.16
CA ALA A 187 5.55 -18.03 23.68
C ALA A 187 4.67 -18.84 22.71
N LYS A 188 3.46 -19.22 23.19
CA LYS A 188 2.42 -19.76 22.31
C LYS A 188 1.96 -18.68 21.34
N ARG A 189 1.99 -19.01 20.05
CA ARG A 189 1.58 -18.10 18.98
C ARG A 189 0.07 -17.84 19.05
N PRO A 190 -0.39 -16.57 18.95
CA PRO A 190 -1.82 -16.27 18.90
C PRO A 190 -2.51 -16.98 17.71
N PRO A 191 -3.75 -17.46 17.87
CA PRO A 191 -4.46 -18.18 16.81
C PRO A 191 -4.86 -17.28 15.62
N HIS A 192 -4.95 -15.96 15.81
CA HIS A 192 -5.44 -15.01 14.80
C HIS A 192 -4.57 -13.76 14.72
N GLY A 193 -4.63 -13.06 13.57
CA GLY A 193 -3.95 -11.76 13.37
C GLY A 193 -2.42 -11.83 13.28
N VAL A 194 -1.86 -13.03 13.16
CA VAL A 194 -0.41 -13.25 13.24
C VAL A 194 0.30 -12.94 11.92
N LYS A 195 1.42 -12.21 12.00
CA LYS A 195 2.31 -11.93 10.85
C LYS A 195 2.89 -13.24 10.32
N LEU A 196 2.76 -13.50 9.02
CA LEU A 196 3.32 -14.69 8.38
C LEU A 196 4.85 -14.75 8.55
N ARG A 197 5.36 -15.91 8.96
CA ARG A 197 6.81 -16.16 8.96
C ARG A 197 7.25 -16.63 7.57
N TRP A 198 8.56 -16.60 7.35
CA TRP A 198 9.14 -17.09 6.10
C TRP A 198 8.84 -18.58 5.87
N LYS A 199 8.97 -19.43 6.89
CA LYS A 199 8.58 -20.85 6.79
C LYS A 199 7.10 -21.07 6.45
N ASP A 200 6.21 -20.20 6.93
CA ASP A 200 4.78 -20.27 6.61
C ASP A 200 4.53 -19.92 5.13
N LYS A 201 5.30 -18.97 4.57
CA LYS A 201 5.24 -18.61 3.15
C LYS A 201 5.83 -19.71 2.26
N ILE A 202 6.94 -20.33 2.65
CA ILE A 202 7.53 -21.48 1.96
C ILE A 202 6.56 -22.66 1.92
N ALA A 203 5.90 -22.98 3.04
CA ALA A 203 4.91 -24.05 3.06
C ALA A 203 3.80 -23.82 2.03
N LYS A 204 3.29 -22.58 1.93
CA LYS A 204 2.30 -22.20 0.90
C LYS A 204 2.85 -22.35 -0.51
N ASP A 205 4.09 -21.91 -0.74
CA ASP A 205 4.73 -22.02 -2.05
C ASP A 205 4.92 -23.48 -2.48
N LEU A 206 5.32 -24.37 -1.56
CA LEU A 206 5.44 -25.81 -1.80
C LEU A 206 4.09 -26.44 -2.13
N THR A 207 3.02 -26.05 -1.43
CA THR A 207 1.64 -26.49 -1.73
C THR A 207 1.21 -26.04 -3.12
N VAL A 208 1.47 -24.79 -3.49
CA VAL A 208 1.10 -24.27 -4.82
C VAL A 208 1.87 -24.97 -5.94
N CYS A 209 3.14 -25.30 -5.72
CA CYS A 209 3.95 -26.07 -6.67
C CYS A 209 3.68 -27.59 -6.63
N GLU A 210 2.78 -28.05 -5.77
CA GLU A 210 2.43 -29.47 -5.57
C GLU A 210 3.64 -30.36 -5.19
N ILE A 211 4.66 -29.79 -4.53
CA ILE A 211 5.88 -30.51 -4.16
C ILE A 211 5.69 -31.17 -2.79
N LYS A 212 5.34 -32.46 -2.79
CA LYS A 212 5.15 -33.23 -1.56
C LYS A 212 6.47 -33.76 -0.97
N ASN A 213 7.36 -34.29 -1.82
CA ASN A 213 8.59 -34.96 -1.40
C ASN A 213 9.82 -34.05 -1.40
N TRP A 214 9.62 -32.76 -1.08
CA TRP A 214 10.67 -31.75 -1.15
C TRP A 214 11.91 -32.12 -0.32
N ARG A 215 11.78 -32.86 0.79
CA ARG A 215 12.93 -33.26 1.64
C ARG A 215 13.97 -34.09 0.88
N ARG A 216 13.53 -34.97 -0.03
CA ARG A 216 14.43 -35.78 -0.86
C ARG A 216 14.87 -35.00 -2.10
N GLU A 217 13.91 -34.35 -2.77
CA GLU A 217 14.19 -33.59 -4.00
C GLU A 217 15.16 -32.43 -3.79
N VAL A 218 15.14 -31.81 -2.62
CA VAL A 218 16.04 -30.69 -2.28
C VAL A 218 17.49 -31.15 -2.21
N GLN A 219 17.80 -32.40 -1.85
CA GLN A 219 19.19 -32.85 -1.74
C GLN A 219 19.88 -32.91 -3.11
N ASP A 220 19.14 -33.31 -4.14
CA ASP A 220 19.60 -33.19 -5.52
C ASP A 220 19.42 -31.74 -6.02
N LYS A 221 20.54 -31.01 -6.08
CA LYS A 221 20.59 -29.62 -6.54
C LYS A 221 20.04 -29.45 -7.97
N GLU A 222 20.31 -30.40 -8.86
CA GLU A 222 19.91 -30.29 -10.26
C GLU A 222 18.42 -30.61 -10.43
N MET A 223 17.95 -31.67 -9.79
CA MET A 223 16.53 -32.02 -9.75
C MET A 223 15.70 -30.89 -9.13
N TRP A 224 16.12 -30.37 -7.97
CA TRP A 224 15.47 -29.23 -7.32
C TRP A 224 15.37 -28.03 -8.26
N ARG A 225 16.49 -27.67 -8.91
CA ARG A 225 16.53 -26.55 -9.86
C ARG A 225 15.60 -26.80 -11.05
N LYS A 226 15.51 -28.02 -11.57
CA LYS A 226 14.60 -28.37 -12.67
C LYS A 226 13.13 -28.23 -12.24
N THR A 227 12.76 -28.77 -11.08
CA THR A 227 11.41 -28.68 -10.50
C THR A 227 10.98 -27.22 -10.32
N ILE A 228 11.80 -26.42 -9.62
CA ILE A 228 11.44 -25.02 -9.31
C ILE A 228 11.38 -24.13 -10.56
N ASN A 229 12.24 -24.36 -11.54
CA ASN A 229 12.20 -23.56 -12.77
C ASN A 229 11.07 -23.96 -13.73
N LYS A 230 10.37 -25.09 -13.52
CA LYS A 230 9.25 -25.54 -14.39
C LYS A 230 8.16 -24.47 -14.50
N GLU A 231 7.81 -23.80 -13.41
CA GLU A 231 6.76 -22.76 -13.41
C GLU A 231 7.18 -21.44 -14.08
N VAL A 232 8.49 -21.18 -14.14
CA VAL A 232 9.09 -19.92 -14.59
C VAL A 232 9.66 -20.02 -16.00
N LYS A 233 9.87 -21.25 -16.51
CA LYS A 233 10.21 -21.49 -17.92
C LYS A 233 9.19 -20.74 -18.78
N SER A 234 9.70 -19.78 -19.55
CA SER A 234 8.96 -18.77 -20.27
C SER A 234 7.77 -19.38 -21.01
N THR A 235 6.59 -18.80 -20.83
CA THR A 235 5.51 -18.92 -21.81
C THR A 235 6.13 -18.59 -23.17
N THR A 236 6.10 -19.53 -24.11
CA THR A 236 6.58 -19.31 -25.48
C THR A 236 5.99 -18.00 -25.97
N VAL A 237 6.86 -17.07 -26.43
CA VAL A 237 6.38 -15.81 -26.99
C VAL A 237 5.47 -16.19 -28.15
N ARG A 238 4.21 -15.77 -28.04
CA ARG A 238 3.19 -16.01 -29.06
C ARG A 238 3.73 -15.68 -30.45
N SER A 239 3.61 -16.61 -31.39
CA SER A 239 4.04 -16.41 -32.78
C SER A 239 3.30 -15.24 -33.44
N ASP A 240 2.03 -15.02 -33.06
CA ASP A 240 1.17 -13.93 -33.51
C ASP A 240 1.33 -12.63 -32.70
N ALA A 241 2.32 -12.52 -31.81
CA ALA A 241 2.45 -11.38 -30.90
C ALA A 241 2.49 -10.02 -31.63
N ALA A 242 3.15 -9.96 -32.80
CA ALA A 242 3.21 -8.75 -33.62
C ALA A 242 1.82 -8.35 -34.16
N HIS A 243 1.06 -9.33 -34.65
CA HIS A 243 -0.30 -9.13 -35.16
C HIS A 243 -1.25 -8.67 -34.05
N VAL A 244 -1.26 -9.36 -32.92
CA VAL A 244 -2.09 -9.01 -31.74
C VAL A 244 -1.77 -7.59 -31.26
N MET A 245 -0.48 -7.23 -31.21
CA MET A 245 -0.07 -5.88 -30.84
C MET A 245 -0.47 -4.82 -31.86
N HIS A 246 -0.43 -5.13 -33.15
CA HIS A 246 -0.89 -4.24 -34.21
C HIS A 246 -2.40 -4.00 -34.08
N GLU A 247 -3.19 -5.06 -34.00
CA GLU A 247 -4.64 -4.99 -33.85
C GLU A 247 -5.04 -4.19 -32.59
N HIS A 248 -4.39 -4.45 -31.45
CA HIS A 248 -4.64 -3.69 -30.23
C HIS A 248 -4.32 -2.20 -30.37
N LYS A 249 -3.25 -1.84 -31.11
CA LYS A 249 -2.90 -0.45 -31.40
C LYS A 249 -3.95 0.22 -32.28
N GLU A 250 -4.42 -0.45 -33.32
CA GLU A 250 -5.48 0.07 -34.20
C GLU A 250 -6.80 0.25 -33.44
N ARG A 251 -7.23 -0.76 -32.67
CA ARG A 251 -8.39 -0.63 -31.77
C ARG A 251 -8.22 0.53 -30.78
N ALA A 252 -7.01 0.78 -30.29
CA ALA A 252 -6.73 1.90 -29.38
C ALA A 252 -6.67 3.27 -30.07
N LYS A 253 -6.36 3.33 -31.36
CA LYS A 253 -6.48 4.57 -32.16
C LYS A 253 -7.95 4.87 -32.42
N LYS A 254 -8.71 3.88 -32.91
CA LYS A 254 -10.16 3.99 -33.16
C LYS A 254 -10.92 4.46 -31.92
N ARG A 255 -10.68 3.84 -30.76
CA ARG A 255 -11.31 4.32 -29.51
C ARG A 255 -11.00 5.78 -29.19
N ARG A 256 -9.76 6.24 -29.44
CA ARG A 256 -9.38 7.63 -29.17
C ARG A 256 -10.03 8.60 -30.15
N THR A 257 -10.25 8.20 -31.41
CA THR A 257 -11.01 9.00 -32.37
C THR A 257 -12.48 9.04 -31.98
N ASP A 258 -13.06 7.91 -31.61
CA ASP A 258 -14.47 7.81 -31.20
C ASP A 258 -14.74 8.62 -29.92
N GLU A 259 -13.87 8.51 -28.91
CA GLU A 259 -13.95 9.32 -27.68
C GLU A 259 -13.82 10.82 -27.97
N ARG A 260 -12.96 11.22 -28.91
CA ARG A 260 -12.80 12.62 -29.32
C ARG A 260 -14.03 13.14 -30.07
N LEU A 261 -14.62 12.33 -30.95
CA LEU A 261 -15.85 12.66 -31.67
C LEU A 261 -17.04 12.79 -30.71
N LEU A 262 -17.15 11.88 -29.74
CA LEU A 262 -18.16 11.96 -28.69
C LEU A 262 -18.01 13.22 -27.84
N ASP A 263 -16.78 13.60 -27.46
CA ASP A 263 -16.52 14.86 -26.73
C ASP A 263 -16.84 16.10 -27.57
N TYR A 264 -16.50 16.08 -28.86
CA TYR A 264 -16.86 17.15 -29.80
C TYR A 264 -18.37 17.31 -29.95
N ASN A 265 -19.09 16.21 -30.23
CA ASN A 265 -20.54 16.21 -30.36
C ASN A 265 -21.22 16.63 -29.04
N LYS A 266 -20.69 16.20 -27.90
CA LYS A 266 -21.17 16.63 -26.59
C LYS A 266 -21.03 18.13 -26.40
N LYS A 267 -19.92 18.74 -26.83
CA LYS A 267 -19.70 20.20 -26.78
C LYS A 267 -20.65 20.97 -27.69
N MET A 268 -20.90 20.46 -28.90
CA MET A 268 -21.81 21.08 -29.86
C MET A 268 -23.28 20.96 -29.43
N ASN A 269 -23.66 19.84 -28.80
CA ASN A 269 -25.03 19.59 -28.34
C ASN A 269 -25.30 20.07 -26.91
N THR A 270 -24.30 20.54 -26.17
CA THR A 270 -24.56 21.34 -24.95
C THR A 270 -25.10 22.70 -25.38
N PRO A 271 -26.33 23.07 -24.98
CA PRO A 271 -26.83 24.41 -25.22
C PRO A 271 -25.83 25.42 -24.64
N PRO A 272 -25.57 26.57 -25.30
CA PRO A 272 -24.93 27.67 -24.62
C PRO A 272 -25.74 27.90 -23.36
N SER A 273 -25.11 27.82 -22.18
CA SER A 273 -25.74 28.32 -20.98
C SER A 273 -25.94 29.81 -21.23
N THR A 274 -27.15 30.20 -21.65
CA THR A 274 -27.59 31.59 -21.66
C THR A 274 -27.74 32.03 -20.20
N THR A 275 -26.63 32.08 -19.48
CA THR A 275 -26.49 33.12 -18.48
C THR A 275 -26.18 34.34 -19.32
N THR A 276 -27.22 35.08 -19.68
CA THR A 276 -27.09 36.50 -19.98
C THR A 276 -26.21 37.05 -18.88
N VAL A 277 -24.93 37.32 -19.18
CA VAL A 277 -24.07 38.04 -18.27
C VAL A 277 -24.59 39.46 -18.31
N ILE A 278 -25.71 39.70 -17.62
CA ILE A 278 -25.89 40.97 -16.97
C ILE A 278 -24.70 40.99 -16.01
N ASN A 279 -23.70 41.81 -16.33
CA ASN A 279 -22.65 42.16 -15.37
C ASN A 279 -23.32 42.92 -14.24
N VAL A 280 -24.04 42.19 -13.39
CA VAL A 280 -24.41 42.68 -12.08
C VAL A 280 -23.14 42.49 -11.27
N ASP A 281 -22.49 43.60 -10.94
CA ASP A 281 -21.35 43.60 -10.05
C ASP A 281 -21.71 42.77 -8.81
N ALA A 282 -21.02 41.64 -8.63
CA ALA A 282 -21.33 40.69 -7.59
C ALA A 282 -20.69 41.18 -6.29
N THR A 283 -21.51 41.68 -5.37
CA THR A 283 -21.04 42.21 -4.08
C THR A 283 -20.83 41.09 -3.07
N CYS A 284 -19.70 41.09 -2.39
CA CYS A 284 -19.46 40.18 -1.28
C CYS A 284 -20.34 40.59 -0.09
N SER A 285 -21.23 39.70 0.36
CA SER A 285 -22.10 39.93 1.52
C SER A 285 -21.38 40.07 2.86
N ILE A 286 -20.06 39.87 2.87
CA ILE A 286 -19.21 39.81 4.08
C ILE A 286 -18.39 41.09 4.25
N CYS A 287 -17.89 41.66 3.16
CA CYS A 287 -17.06 42.88 3.20
C CYS A 287 -17.51 43.98 2.22
N GLY A 288 -18.62 43.79 1.52
CA GLY A 288 -19.19 44.78 0.59
C GLY A 288 -18.41 44.99 -0.71
N ARG A 289 -17.30 44.29 -0.96
CA ARG A 289 -16.52 44.46 -2.20
C ARG A 289 -17.27 43.96 -3.42
N THR A 290 -17.33 44.78 -4.47
CA THR A 290 -17.92 44.44 -5.77
C THR A 290 -16.91 43.72 -6.66
N PHE A 291 -17.37 42.70 -7.39
CA PHE A 291 -16.54 41.94 -8.30
C PHE A 291 -17.22 41.83 -9.67
N LYS A 292 -16.43 42.07 -10.72
CA LYS A 292 -16.87 41.99 -12.13
C LYS A 292 -17.32 40.59 -12.57
N SER A 293 -17.14 39.56 -11.75
CA SER A 293 -17.66 38.22 -12.04
C SER A 293 -18.00 37.45 -10.77
N LYS A 294 -19.06 36.62 -10.85
CA LYS A 294 -19.50 35.73 -9.77
C LYS A 294 -18.43 34.72 -9.36
N ARG A 295 -17.54 34.32 -10.30
CA ARG A 295 -16.39 33.44 -10.03
C ARG A 295 -15.32 34.13 -9.18
N GLY A 296 -14.98 35.38 -9.49
CA GLY A 296 -14.06 36.20 -8.68
C GLY A 296 -14.58 36.44 -7.27
N MET A 297 -15.87 36.79 -7.15
CA MET A 297 -16.56 36.93 -5.87
C MET A 297 -16.51 35.63 -5.04
N ASN A 298 -16.74 34.46 -5.67
CA ASN A 298 -16.72 33.17 -4.96
C ASN A 298 -15.32 32.76 -4.47
N ILE A 299 -14.27 33.11 -5.21
CA ILE A 299 -12.88 32.89 -4.76
C ILE A 299 -12.58 33.81 -3.57
N HIS A 300 -12.93 35.09 -3.70
CA HIS A 300 -12.76 36.06 -2.64
C HIS A 300 -13.55 35.70 -1.37
N LYS A 301 -14.80 35.24 -1.50
CA LYS A 301 -15.68 34.88 -0.37
C LYS A 301 -15.02 33.87 0.55
N ARG A 302 -14.28 32.88 0.02
CA ARG A 302 -13.55 31.89 0.83
C ARG A 302 -12.46 32.54 1.67
N VAL A 303 -11.70 33.47 1.09
CA VAL A 303 -10.65 34.21 1.78
C VAL A 303 -11.24 35.21 2.78
N CYS A 304 -12.38 35.82 2.45
CA CYS A 304 -13.06 36.81 3.30
C CYS A 304 -13.66 36.17 4.56
N ILE A 305 -14.24 34.97 4.45
CA ILE A 305 -14.68 34.17 5.60
C ILE A 305 -13.50 33.87 6.52
N GLN A 306 -12.36 33.47 5.93
CA GLN A 306 -11.15 33.14 6.69
C GLN A 306 -10.60 34.36 7.47
N LYS A 307 -10.72 35.57 6.91
CA LYS A 307 -10.28 36.82 7.57
C LYS A 307 -11.23 37.31 8.67
N GLN A 308 -12.53 37.08 8.56
CA GLN A 308 -13.45 37.37 9.67
C GLN A 308 -13.22 36.43 10.86
N SER A 309 -12.90 35.16 10.62
CA SER A 309 -12.52 34.24 11.71
C SER A 309 -11.22 34.64 12.42
N THR A 310 -10.28 35.29 11.74
CA THR A 310 -9.05 35.77 12.38
C THR A 310 -9.24 37.09 13.14
N ASN A 311 -10.12 37.99 12.66
CA ASN A 311 -10.41 39.24 13.36
C ASN A 311 -11.28 39.01 14.61
N ALA A 312 -12.21 38.04 14.59
CA ALA A 312 -12.95 37.62 15.78
C ALA A 312 -12.05 36.98 16.88
N SER A 313 -10.88 36.45 16.50
CA SER A 313 -9.86 35.95 17.44
C SER A 313 -8.90 37.02 17.97
N ILE A 314 -8.93 38.25 17.45
CA ILE A 314 -8.11 39.35 17.96
C ILE A 314 -8.92 40.18 18.97
N ASP A 315 -10.22 40.40 18.74
CA ASP A 315 -11.10 41.14 19.65
C ASP A 315 -11.51 40.37 20.92
N THR A 316 -11.28 39.05 20.97
CA THR A 316 -11.46 38.23 22.17
C THR A 316 -10.24 38.25 23.10
N LYS A 317 -9.03 38.52 22.58
CA LYS A 317 -7.80 38.56 23.38
C LYS A 317 -7.55 39.90 24.09
N THR A 318 -8.20 40.98 23.66
CA THR A 318 -8.11 42.29 24.32
C THR A 318 -9.12 42.48 25.45
N ASN A 319 -10.22 41.71 25.46
CA ASN A 319 -11.22 41.73 26.54
C ASN A 319 -10.99 40.67 27.64
N GLU A 320 -10.16 39.65 27.40
CA GLU A 320 -9.78 38.65 28.43
C GLU A 320 -8.67 39.13 29.40
N MET A 321 -8.05 40.28 29.16
CA MET A 321 -7.05 40.84 30.08
C MET A 321 -7.66 41.65 31.23
N HIS A 322 -8.98 41.88 31.23
CA HIS A 322 -9.60 42.82 32.19
C HIS A 322 -10.70 42.28 33.10
N GLN A 323 -11.05 40.99 33.07
CA GLN A 323 -11.99 40.43 34.04
C GLN A 323 -11.56 39.04 34.50
N LEU A 324 -11.52 38.89 35.83
CA LEU A 324 -11.43 37.67 36.62
C LEU A 324 -10.00 37.20 36.97
N THR A 325 -9.30 37.96 37.82
CA THR A 325 -9.22 37.67 39.26
C THR A 325 -10.45 36.95 39.83
N THR A 326 -10.22 35.84 40.53
CA THR A 326 -11.16 35.01 41.30
C THR A 326 -11.67 33.72 40.64
N ALA A 327 -11.67 32.69 41.49
CA ALA A 327 -12.36 31.40 41.39
C ALA A 327 -11.75 30.28 40.52
N SER A 328 -11.16 29.36 41.28
CA SER A 328 -10.77 27.99 40.95
C SER A 328 -11.85 27.16 40.24
N THR A 329 -11.35 26.13 39.55
CA THR A 329 -11.88 24.75 39.42
C THR A 329 -12.41 24.30 38.05
N SER A 330 -11.66 23.34 37.49
CA SER A 330 -12.05 22.27 36.56
C SER A 330 -12.59 22.64 35.17
N ASN A 331 -11.71 22.56 34.16
CA ASN A 331 -12.11 22.39 32.77
C ASN A 331 -11.75 20.98 32.28
N LYS A 332 -12.78 20.20 31.93
CA LYS A 332 -12.68 18.85 31.36
C LYS A 332 -12.48 18.96 29.84
N ASN A 333 -11.29 18.62 29.35
CA ASN A 333 -11.04 18.51 27.90
C ASN A 333 -11.70 17.24 27.34
N THR A 334 -12.65 17.42 26.42
CA THR A 334 -13.31 16.35 25.67
C THR A 334 -12.49 15.95 24.44
N THR A 335 -11.90 14.76 24.50
CA THR A 335 -11.29 14.07 23.35
C THR A 335 -12.34 13.67 22.30
N THR A 336 -12.20 14.12 21.07
CA THR A 336 -12.96 13.63 19.91
C THR A 336 -12.41 12.28 19.43
N LYS A 337 -13.10 11.18 19.74
CA LYS A 337 -12.84 9.85 19.17
C LYS A 337 -13.72 9.62 17.94
N ASN A 338 -13.12 9.27 16.80
CA ASN A 338 -13.83 8.81 15.61
C ASN A 338 -14.41 7.41 15.86
N ILE A 339 -15.71 7.32 16.18
CA ILE A 339 -16.43 6.06 16.39
C ILE A 339 -16.96 5.54 15.04
N LYS A 340 -16.72 4.26 14.73
CA LYS A 340 -17.30 3.62 13.54
C LYS A 340 -18.75 3.28 13.82
N ILE A 341 -19.65 3.68 12.92
CA ILE A 341 -21.12 3.53 13.07
C ILE A 341 -21.58 2.07 13.21
N ILE A 342 -20.81 1.10 12.73
CA ILE A 342 -21.12 -0.32 12.91
C ILE A 342 -21.08 -0.70 14.41
N ASP A 343 -20.22 -0.05 15.19
CA ASP A 343 -20.04 -0.31 16.61
C ASP A 343 -21.21 0.26 17.46
N LEU A 344 -22.10 1.06 16.84
CA LEU A 344 -23.27 1.64 17.49
C LEU A 344 -24.55 0.80 17.29
N LEU A 345 -24.54 -0.22 16.42
CA LEU A 345 -25.72 -1.04 16.12
C LEU A 345 -25.94 -2.13 17.18
N ILE A 346 -27.13 -2.18 17.78
CA ILE A 346 -27.50 -3.24 18.73
C ILE A 346 -28.11 -4.41 17.95
N LYS A 347 -27.45 -5.57 17.97
CA LYS A 347 -27.90 -6.78 17.28
C LYS A 347 -28.97 -7.49 18.11
N LYS A 348 -30.15 -7.75 17.53
CA LYS A 348 -31.24 -8.45 18.21
C LYS A 348 -31.26 -9.94 17.86
N ASP A 349 -31.19 -10.29 16.56
CA ASP A 349 -31.24 -11.67 16.05
C ASP A 349 -30.37 -11.87 14.79
N LYS A 350 -30.31 -13.10 14.25
CA LYS A 350 -29.68 -13.39 12.95
C LYS A 350 -30.36 -12.56 11.85
N ASN A 351 -29.69 -11.48 11.43
CA ASN A 351 -30.09 -10.49 10.40
C ASN A 351 -31.02 -9.34 10.81
N GLN A 352 -31.24 -9.08 12.11
CA GLN A 352 -31.99 -7.91 12.59
C GLN A 352 -31.20 -7.04 13.58
N TYR A 353 -31.21 -5.73 13.36
CA TYR A 353 -30.54 -4.71 14.17
C TYR A 353 -31.54 -3.65 14.62
N VAL A 354 -31.33 -3.07 15.80
CA VAL A 354 -32.15 -1.96 16.30
C VAL A 354 -31.34 -0.67 16.21
N CYS A 355 -32.00 0.40 15.78
CA CYS A 355 -31.40 1.74 15.82
C CYS A 355 -31.09 2.13 17.28
N PRO A 356 -29.86 2.55 17.61
CA PRO A 356 -29.48 2.93 18.98
C PRO A 356 -30.13 4.23 19.48
N ASN A 357 -30.78 4.99 18.61
CA ASN A 357 -31.53 6.18 19.02
C ASN A 357 -32.83 5.77 19.73
N SER A 358 -32.94 6.10 21.02
CA SER A 358 -34.09 5.78 21.88
C SER A 358 -35.42 6.36 21.39
N MET A 359 -35.38 7.42 20.57
CA MET A 359 -36.56 8.04 19.95
C MET A 359 -37.01 7.33 18.66
N CYS A 360 -36.14 6.53 18.03
CA CYS A 360 -36.43 5.89 16.73
C CYS A 360 -36.76 4.39 16.85
N GLN A 361 -36.01 3.64 17.66
CA GLN A 361 -36.19 2.20 17.96
C GLN A 361 -36.55 1.26 16.79
N LYS A 362 -36.27 1.67 15.54
CA LYS A 362 -36.69 0.93 14.34
C LYS A 362 -35.89 -0.36 14.19
N ILE A 363 -36.58 -1.45 13.89
CA ILE A 363 -35.98 -2.76 13.58
C ILE A 363 -35.56 -2.77 12.10
N LEU A 364 -34.29 -3.07 11.84
CA LEU A 364 -33.63 -2.97 10.54
C LEU A 364 -33.09 -4.32 10.11
N LYS A 365 -33.29 -4.69 8.84
CA LYS A 365 -32.63 -5.85 8.23
C LYS A 365 -31.16 -5.53 7.92
N ALA A 366 -30.29 -6.53 7.98
CA ALA A 366 -28.83 -6.38 7.84
C ALA A 366 -28.37 -5.54 6.63
N GLN A 367 -29.02 -5.66 5.47
CA GLN A 367 -28.66 -4.94 4.24
C GLN A 367 -29.04 -3.44 4.23
N GLY A 368 -29.72 -2.92 5.27
CA GLY A 368 -30.12 -1.51 5.36
C GLY A 368 -29.77 -0.80 6.67
N ALA A 369 -29.18 -1.51 7.64
CA ALA A 369 -28.97 -0.98 9.00
C ALA A 369 -28.02 0.23 9.02
N THR A 370 -26.90 0.18 8.29
CA THR A 370 -25.92 1.28 8.23
C THR A 370 -26.41 2.50 7.44
N MET A 371 -27.35 2.29 6.51
CA MET A 371 -27.96 3.36 5.70
C MET A 371 -28.93 4.21 6.54
N HIS A 372 -29.56 3.64 7.56
CA HIS A 372 -30.51 4.34 8.42
C HIS A 372 -29.85 5.07 9.59
N VAL A 373 -28.87 4.45 10.26
CA VAL A 373 -28.29 5.00 11.50
C VAL A 373 -27.55 6.32 11.28
N LYS A 374 -26.88 6.52 10.14
CA LYS A 374 -26.23 7.80 9.80
C LYS A 374 -27.21 8.98 9.73
N PRO A 375 -28.26 8.94 8.88
CA PRO A 375 -29.24 10.02 8.82
C PRO A 375 -30.01 10.19 10.13
N CYS A 376 -30.35 9.09 10.84
CA CYS A 376 -31.04 9.16 12.13
C CYS A 376 -30.20 9.85 13.21
N ALA A 377 -28.92 9.49 13.35
CA ALA A 377 -28.00 10.14 14.29
C ALA A 377 -27.76 11.62 13.92
N LYS A 378 -27.68 11.93 12.62
CA LYS A 378 -27.54 13.31 12.13
C LYS A 378 -28.77 14.15 12.46
N ALA A 379 -29.98 13.62 12.25
CA ALA A 379 -31.22 14.31 12.58
C ALA A 379 -31.34 14.57 14.08
N TRP A 380 -31.04 13.56 14.92
CA TRP A 380 -31.06 13.71 16.38
C TRP A 380 -30.05 14.75 16.87
N LEU A 381 -28.81 14.76 16.35
CA LEU A 381 -27.81 15.75 16.72
C LEU A 381 -28.23 17.18 16.34
N ILE A 382 -28.92 17.36 15.20
CA ILE A 382 -29.49 18.66 14.80
C ILE A 382 -30.62 19.08 15.76
N GLU A 383 -31.48 18.16 16.17
CA GLU A 383 -32.53 18.42 17.18
C GLU A 383 -31.94 18.81 18.55
N GLN A 384 -30.76 18.31 18.89
CA GLN A 384 -30.02 18.69 20.11
C GLN A 384 -29.19 19.98 19.93
N GLY A 385 -29.40 20.73 18.84
CA GLY A 385 -28.73 22.01 18.59
C GLY A 385 -27.25 21.90 18.19
N VAL A 386 -26.76 20.69 17.88
CA VAL A 386 -25.36 20.47 17.48
C VAL A 386 -25.20 20.80 15.99
N GLN A 387 -24.33 21.76 15.66
CA GLN A 387 -23.92 22.00 14.27
C GLN A 387 -22.98 20.88 13.80
N ILE A 388 -23.32 20.20 12.70
CA ILE A 388 -22.63 19.01 12.16
C ILE A 388 -21.90 19.31 10.86
#